data_AF-A0A3T0CXY0-F1
#
_entry.id   AF-A0A3T0CXY0-F1
#
_cell.length_a   1.000
_cell.length_b   1.000
_cell.length_c   1.000
_cell.angle_alpha   90.00
_cell.angle_beta   90.00
_cell.angle_gamma   90.00
#
_symmetry.space_group_name_H-M   'P 1'
#
loop_
_entity.id
_entity.type
_entity.pdbx_description
1 polymer ?
#
loop_
_entity_poly.entity_id
_entity_poly.type
_entity_poly.pdbx_seq_one_letter_code
_entity_poly.pdbx_strand_id
1 'polypeptide(L)'
;MNEVIKNAKDMSHQEEQSTDLAPLIPLAERFLENQSRSIEENARLNEKRIEVSERNSERAWHLQKRRFLLLAACTVAVFSIASGLIFWKNNVSGGLAILSHVGAVVAGLLAGIGWEKSRDQQKL
;
A
#
# COMPACT_ATOMS: atom_id res chain seq x y z
N MET A 1 13.28 -3.50 73.37
CA MET A 1 11.92 -3.92 72.91
C MET A 1 10.91 -2.76 72.95
N ASN A 2 11.36 -1.50 72.77
CA ASN A 2 10.50 -0.30 72.82
C ASN A 2 10.56 0.56 71.54
N GLU A 3 11.38 0.18 70.55
CA GLU A 3 11.50 0.95 69.30
C GLU A 3 10.58 0.45 68.18
N VAL A 4 10.14 -0.82 68.24
CA VAL A 4 9.26 -1.42 67.23
C VAL A 4 7.83 -0.87 67.33
N ILE A 5 7.39 -0.47 68.53
CA ILE A 5 6.03 0.08 68.74
C ILE A 5 5.96 1.55 68.29
N LYS A 6 7.08 2.27 68.25
CA LYS A 6 7.11 3.66 67.80
C LYS A 6 7.00 3.79 66.27
N ASN A 7 7.54 2.81 65.53
CA ASN A 7 7.44 2.77 64.06
C ASN A 7 6.07 2.36 63.53
N ALA A 8 5.24 1.66 64.31
CA ALA A 8 3.89 1.29 63.90
C ALA A 8 2.90 2.48 63.95
N LYS A 9 3.23 3.55 64.69
CA LYS A 9 2.35 4.72 64.86
C LYS A 9 2.53 5.78 63.76
N ASP A 10 3.67 5.78 63.07
CA ASP A 10 3.91 6.69 61.94
C ASP A 10 3.40 6.14 60.59
N MET A 11 3.00 4.86 60.53
CA MET A 11 2.39 4.28 59.33
C MET A 11 0.86 4.43 59.26
N SER A 12 0.20 4.91 60.31
CA SER A 12 -1.26 5.08 60.35
C SER A 12 -1.74 6.49 59.98
N HIS A 13 -0.86 7.37 59.49
CA HIS A 13 -1.21 8.73 59.04
C HIS A 13 -1.07 8.94 57.52
N GLN A 14 -0.92 7.86 56.74
CA GLN A 14 -0.91 7.92 55.27
C GLN A 14 -2.21 7.44 54.59
N GLU A 15 -3.24 7.13 55.36
CA GLU A 15 -4.57 6.80 54.85
C GLU A 15 -5.52 7.99 55.08
N GLU A 16 -5.42 9.06 54.29
CA GLU A 16 -6.53 10.04 54.08
C GLU A 16 -6.21 11.19 53.10
N GLN A 17 -5.19 11.08 52.26
CA GLN A 17 -5.22 11.81 50.98
C GLN A 17 -5.92 10.94 49.94
N SER A 18 -7.22 10.72 50.14
CA SER A 18 -8.13 10.45 49.02
C SER A 18 -7.99 11.65 48.08
N THR A 19 -7.09 11.51 47.12
CA THR A 19 -6.86 12.50 46.08
C THR A 19 -8.20 12.70 45.43
N ASP A 20 -8.82 13.85 45.69
CA ASP A 20 -10.14 14.18 45.17
C ASP A 20 -10.03 14.20 43.65
N LEU A 21 -10.50 13.12 43.02
CA LEU A 21 -10.48 12.92 41.57
C LEU A 21 -11.62 13.70 40.90
N ALA A 22 -12.53 14.30 41.66
CA ALA A 22 -13.64 15.11 41.14
C ALA A 22 -13.20 16.19 40.13
N PRO A 23 -12.05 16.88 40.27
CA PRO A 23 -11.59 17.87 39.29
C PRO A 23 -11.06 17.24 37.98
N LEU A 24 -10.72 15.94 37.98
CA LEU A 24 -10.15 15.23 36.82
C LEU A 24 -11.22 14.61 35.92
N ILE A 25 -12.41 14.35 36.46
CA ILE A 25 -13.59 13.87 35.72
C ILE A 25 -13.88 14.74 34.48
N PRO A 26 -14.01 16.08 34.56
CA PRO A 26 -14.29 16.91 33.39
C PRO A 26 -13.14 16.90 32.37
N LEU A 27 -11.90 16.64 32.79
CA LEU A 27 -10.75 16.53 31.88
C LEU A 27 -10.79 15.21 31.12
N ALA A 28 -11.15 14.12 31.80
CA ALA A 28 -11.33 12.80 31.20
C ALA A 28 -12.51 12.78 30.22
N GLU A 29 -13.63 13.44 30.56
CA GLU A 29 -14.78 13.61 29.67
C GLU A 29 -14.41 14.36 28.39
N ARG A 30 -13.71 15.49 28.51
CA ARG A 30 -13.23 16.24 27.34
C ARG A 30 -12.23 15.45 26.50
N PHE A 31 -11.35 14.66 27.13
CA PHE A 31 -10.41 13.81 26.41
C PHE A 31 -11.14 12.69 25.65
N LEU A 32 -12.11 12.02 26.29
CA LEU A 32 -12.97 11.00 25.68
C LEU A 32 -13.77 11.56 24.52
N GLU A 33 -14.34 12.76 24.67
CA GLU A 33 -15.07 13.44 23.60
C GLU A 33 -14.16 13.85 22.43
N ASN A 34 -12.93 14.28 22.72
CA ASN A 34 -11.97 14.61 21.67
C ASN A 34 -11.44 13.35 20.95
N GLN A 35 -11.23 12.25 21.68
CA GLN A 35 -10.90 10.94 21.13
C GLN A 35 -12.03 10.41 20.25
N SER A 36 -13.28 10.47 20.70
CA SER A 36 -14.42 9.99 19.92
C SER A 36 -14.60 10.80 18.62
N ARG A 37 -14.47 12.13 18.68
CA ARG A 37 -14.45 12.98 17.47
C ARG A 37 -13.30 12.64 16.53
N SER A 38 -12.09 12.47 17.05
CA SER A 38 -10.92 12.09 16.25
C SER A 38 -11.13 10.73 15.57
N ILE A 39 -11.69 9.74 16.28
CA ILE A 39 -12.01 8.43 15.71
C ILE A 39 -13.06 8.56 14.60
N GLU A 40 -14.11 9.35 14.81
CA GLU A 40 -15.16 9.56 13.82
C GLU A 40 -14.63 10.29 12.57
N GLU A 41 -13.81 11.31 12.74
CA GLU A 41 -13.15 12.01 11.63
C GLU A 41 -12.21 11.07 10.85
N ASN A 42 -11.41 10.28 11.55
CA ASN A 42 -10.54 9.28 10.92
C ASN A 42 -11.34 8.22 10.18
N ALA A 43 -12.47 7.75 10.73
CA ALA A 43 -13.35 6.80 10.06
C ALA A 43 -13.91 7.40 8.76
N ARG A 44 -14.40 8.64 8.79
CA ARG A 44 -14.90 9.35 7.59
C ARG A 44 -13.79 9.59 6.55
N LEU A 45 -12.58 9.92 6.99
CA LEU A 45 -11.44 10.07 6.09
C LEU A 45 -11.03 8.74 5.46
N ASN A 46 -11.08 7.66 6.23
CA ASN A 46 -10.77 6.32 5.72
C ASN A 46 -11.81 5.87 4.69
N GLU A 47 -13.09 6.08 4.97
CA GLU A 47 -14.18 5.80 4.03
C GLU A 47 -13.99 6.55 2.71
N LYS A 48 -13.69 7.86 2.77
CA LYS A 48 -13.37 8.66 1.57
C LYS A 48 -12.13 8.15 0.82
N ARG A 49 -11.10 7.70 1.54
CA ARG A 49 -9.90 7.12 0.92
C ARG A 49 -10.21 5.81 0.21
N ILE A 50 -11.05 4.97 0.79
CA ILE A 50 -11.51 3.71 0.18
C ILE A 50 -12.27 4.03 -1.10
N GLU A 51 -13.25 4.94 -1.05
CA GLU A 51 -14.03 5.34 -2.23
C GLU A 51 -13.14 5.91 -3.35
N VAL A 52 -12.18 6.77 -3.01
CA VAL A 52 -11.22 7.31 -3.99
C VAL A 52 -10.32 6.20 -4.54
N SER A 53 -9.90 5.25 -3.71
CA SER A 53 -9.06 4.13 -4.15
C SER A 53 -9.80 3.21 -5.12
N GLU A 54 -11.09 2.95 -4.89
CA GLU A 54 -11.93 2.16 -5.79
C GLU A 54 -12.08 2.85 -7.15
N ARG A 55 -12.47 4.13 -7.16
CA ARG A 55 -12.59 4.92 -8.39
C ARG A 55 -11.27 5.01 -9.16
N ASN A 56 -10.14 5.10 -8.46
CA ASN A 56 -8.82 5.12 -9.09
C ASN A 56 -8.43 3.76 -9.65
N SER A 57 -8.77 2.67 -8.96
CA SER A 57 -8.52 1.30 -9.43
C SER A 57 -9.29 1.00 -10.72
N GLU A 58 -10.55 1.40 -10.81
CA GLU A 58 -11.35 1.27 -12.03
C GLU A 58 -10.73 2.02 -13.21
N ARG A 59 -10.31 3.27 -13.00
CA ARG A 59 -9.65 4.08 -14.04
C ARG A 59 -8.31 3.48 -14.47
N ALA A 60 -7.52 3.00 -13.50
CA ALA A 60 -6.23 2.36 -13.76
C ALA A 60 -6.41 1.08 -14.58
N TRP A 61 -7.44 0.28 -14.28
CA TRP A 61 -7.77 -0.93 -15.01
C TRP A 61 -8.07 -0.65 -16.49
N HIS A 62 -8.90 0.36 -16.78
CA HIS A 62 -9.23 0.74 -18.15
C HIS A 62 -8.00 1.24 -18.94
N LEU A 63 -7.14 2.05 -18.30
CA LEU A 63 -5.91 2.53 -18.91
C LEU A 63 -4.92 1.39 -19.18
N GLN A 64 -4.78 0.47 -18.23
CA GLN A 64 -3.90 -0.69 -18.37
C GLN A 64 -4.39 -1.64 -19.47
N LYS A 65 -5.69 -1.91 -19.54
CA LYS A 65 -6.30 -2.72 -20.61
C LYS A 65 -6.03 -2.13 -21.99
N ARG A 66 -6.20 -0.81 -22.18
CA ARG A 66 -5.89 -0.14 -23.45
C ARG A 66 -4.41 -0.24 -23.81
N ARG A 67 -3.51 -0.01 -22.86
CA ARG A 67 -2.05 -0.14 -23.08
C ARG A 67 -1.66 -1.55 -23.48
N PHE A 68 -2.21 -2.57 -22.82
CA PHE A 68 -1.99 -3.97 -23.15
C PHE A 68 -2.48 -4.31 -24.56
N LEU A 69 -3.67 -3.82 -24.94
CA LEU A 69 -4.25 -4.07 -26.26
C LEU A 69 -3.42 -3.41 -27.38
N LEU A 70 -2.91 -2.20 -27.15
CA LEU A 70 -1.98 -1.53 -28.06
C LEU A 70 -0.65 -2.30 -28.21
N LEU A 71 -0.09 -2.78 -27.10
CA LEU A 71 1.12 -3.61 -27.13
C LEU A 71 0.89 -4.90 -27.92
N ALA A 72 -0.24 -5.58 -27.68
CA ALA A 72 -0.61 -6.79 -28.40
C ALA A 72 -0.82 -6.55 -29.91
N ALA A 73 -1.47 -5.45 -30.29
CA ALA A 73 -1.63 -5.09 -31.70
C ALA A 73 -0.27 -4.80 -32.36
N CYS A 74 0.63 -4.13 -31.65
CA CYS A 74 1.97 -3.82 -32.14
C CYS A 74 2.81 -5.09 -32.33
N THR A 75 2.79 -6.04 -31.38
CA THR A 75 3.52 -7.31 -31.52
C THR A 75 3.00 -8.13 -32.71
N VAL A 76 1.69 -8.23 -32.90
CA VAL A 76 1.09 -8.91 -34.07
C VAL A 76 1.52 -8.25 -35.38
N ALA A 77 1.54 -6.92 -35.44
CA ALA A 77 1.98 -6.19 -36.62
C ALA A 77 3.45 -6.49 -36.96
N VAL A 78 4.35 -6.47 -35.97
CA VAL A 78 5.77 -6.78 -36.20
C VAL A 78 5.97 -8.24 -36.61
N PHE A 79 5.23 -9.18 -36.01
CA PHE A 79 5.25 -10.58 -36.42
C PHE A 79 4.79 -10.75 -37.87
N SER A 80 3.74 -10.04 -38.28
CA SER A 80 3.24 -10.06 -39.66
C SER A 80 4.29 -9.54 -40.66
N ILE A 81 4.96 -8.42 -40.32
CA ILE A 81 6.05 -7.86 -41.14
C ILE A 81 7.21 -8.86 -41.24
N ALA A 82 7.64 -9.44 -40.13
CA ALA A 82 8.75 -10.41 -40.11
C ALA A 82 8.41 -11.66 -40.93
N SER A 83 7.20 -12.20 -40.80
CA SER A 83 6.72 -13.33 -41.60
C SER A 83 6.71 -13.00 -43.09
N GLY A 84 6.17 -11.84 -43.48
CA GLY A 84 6.19 -11.36 -44.86
C GLY A 84 7.62 -11.22 -45.41
N LEU A 85 8.57 -10.74 -44.59
CA LEU A 85 9.97 -10.58 -45.00
C LEU A 85 10.65 -11.92 -45.28
N ILE A 86 10.37 -12.93 -44.46
CA ILE A 86 10.95 -14.27 -44.56
C ILE A 86 10.39 -14.99 -45.79
N PHE A 87 9.07 -15.05 -45.94
CA PHE A 87 8.43 -15.82 -47.01
C PHE A 87 8.46 -15.12 -48.37
N TRP A 88 8.40 -13.79 -48.41
CA TRP A 88 8.31 -13.06 -49.69
C TRP A 88 9.67 -12.67 -50.25
N LYS A 89 10.63 -12.33 -49.39
CA LYS A 89 11.96 -11.84 -49.79
C LYS A 89 13.09 -12.85 -49.60
N ASN A 90 12.81 -14.05 -49.07
CA ASN A 90 13.81 -15.07 -48.68
C ASN A 90 14.92 -14.53 -47.77
N ASN A 91 14.68 -13.40 -47.08
CA ASN A 91 15.71 -12.71 -46.31
C ASN A 91 15.61 -13.11 -44.83
N VAL A 92 15.97 -14.38 -44.57
CA VAL A 92 15.83 -15.05 -43.28
C VAL A 92 16.62 -14.32 -42.18
N SER A 93 17.81 -13.81 -42.51
CA SER A 93 18.65 -13.06 -41.57
C SER A 93 17.96 -11.78 -41.07
N GLY A 94 17.34 -11.01 -41.98
CA GLY A 94 16.57 -9.81 -41.61
C GLY A 94 15.34 -10.13 -40.75
N GLY A 95 14.62 -11.21 -41.07
CA GLY A 95 13.48 -11.67 -40.27
C GLY A 95 13.89 -12.08 -38.85
N LEU A 96 14.96 -12.87 -38.70
CA LEU A 96 15.50 -13.30 -37.40
C LEU A 96 16.00 -12.12 -36.56
N ALA A 97 16.65 -11.12 -37.18
CA ALA A 97 17.11 -9.93 -36.48
C ALA A 97 15.95 -9.13 -35.87
N ILE A 98 14.85 -8.98 -36.60
CA ILE A 98 13.63 -8.31 -36.10
C ILE A 98 13.01 -9.13 -34.95
N LEU A 99 12.89 -10.46 -35.11
CA LEU A 99 12.36 -11.34 -34.07
C LEU A 99 13.18 -11.29 -32.78
N SER A 100 14.51 -11.23 -32.87
CA SER A 100 15.39 -11.10 -31.71
C SER A 100 15.15 -9.81 -30.94
N HIS A 101 14.97 -8.68 -31.64
CA HIS A 101 14.65 -7.40 -31.01
C HIS A 101 13.29 -7.41 -30.33
N VAL A 102 12.27 -8.01 -30.96
CA VAL A 102 10.94 -8.17 -30.34
C VAL A 102 11.04 -9.04 -29.08
N GLY A 103 11.77 -10.16 -29.16
CA GLY A 103 12.01 -11.04 -28.02
C GLY A 103 12.66 -10.31 -26.85
N ALA A 104 13.68 -9.49 -27.12
CA ALA A 104 14.36 -8.69 -26.09
C ALA A 104 13.42 -7.66 -25.45
N VAL A 105 12.58 -6.99 -26.24
CA VAL A 105 11.57 -6.03 -25.73
C VAL A 105 10.55 -6.74 -24.84
N VAL A 106 10.02 -7.89 -25.26
CA VAL A 106 9.04 -8.66 -24.47
C VAL A 106 9.68 -9.18 -23.18
N ALA A 107 10.91 -9.71 -23.24
CA ALA A 107 11.64 -10.18 -22.07
C ALA A 107 11.92 -9.03 -21.08
N GLY A 108 12.35 -7.86 -21.57
CA GLY A 108 12.55 -6.66 -20.75
C GLY A 108 11.26 -6.18 -20.08
N LEU A 109 10.14 -6.19 -20.79
CA LEU A 109 8.82 -5.86 -20.24
C LEU A 109 8.39 -6.83 -19.14
N LEU A 110 8.52 -8.14 -19.37
CA LEU A 110 8.19 -9.15 -18.37
C LEU A 110 9.09 -9.07 -17.14
N ALA A 111 10.40 -8.85 -17.34
CA ALA A 111 11.35 -8.65 -16.26
C ALA A 111 11.01 -7.39 -15.43
N GLY A 112 10.64 -6.29 -16.09
CA GLY A 112 10.22 -5.06 -15.41
C GLY A 112 8.98 -5.25 -14.54
N ILE A 113 7.94 -5.91 -15.07
CA ILE A 113 6.71 -6.21 -14.30
C ILE A 113 7.01 -7.16 -13.14
N GLY A 114 7.85 -8.18 -13.37
CA GLY A 114 8.27 -9.12 -12.32
C GLY A 114 9.02 -8.42 -11.19
N TRP A 115 9.93 -7.50 -11.53
CA TRP A 115 10.72 -6.74 -10.56
C TRP A 115 9.86 -5.84 -9.68
N GLU A 116 8.87 -5.15 -10.26
CA GLU A 116 7.96 -4.27 -9.51
C GLU A 116 7.16 -5.07 -8.47
N LYS A 117 6.60 -6.22 -8.87
CA LYS A 117 5.85 -7.11 -7.98
C LYS A 117 6.70 -7.67 -6.83
N SER A 118 7.96 -8.04 -7.09
CA SER A 118 8.88 -8.51 -6.05
C SER A 118 9.28 -7.40 -5.07
N ARG A 119 9.38 -6.15 -5.54
CA ARG A 119 9.75 -5.01 -4.68
C ARG A 119 8.65 -4.63 -3.70
N ASP A 120 7.38 -4.79 -4.09
CA ASP A 120 6.24 -4.52 -3.22
C ASP A 120 6.09 -5.59 -2.12
N GLN A 121 6.46 -6.85 -2.41
CA GLN A 121 6.48 -7.93 -1.41
C GLN A 121 7.59 -7.78 -0.36
N GLN A 122 8.69 -7.07 -0.66
CA GLN A 122 9.76 -6.81 0.30
C GLN A 122 9.47 -5.65 1.25
N LYS A 123 8.43 -4.86 0.99
CA LYS A 123 8.02 -3.73 1.82
C LYS A 123 6.88 -4.06 2.80
N LEU A 124 6.33 -5.27 2.70
CA LEU A 124 5.37 -5.87 3.63
C LEU A 124 6.10 -6.73 4.64
#